data_AF-A0A4R9PVD6-F1
#
_entry.id   AF-A0A4R9PVD6-F1
#
_cell.length_a   1.000
_cell.length_b   1.000
_cell.length_c   1.000
_cell.angle_alpha   90.00
_cell.angle_beta   90.00
_cell.angle_gamma   90.00
#
_symmetry.space_group_name_H-M   'P 1'
#
loop_
_entity.id
_entity.type
_entity.pdbx_description
1 polymer ?
#
loop_
_entity_poly.entity_id
_entity_poly.type
_entity_poly.pdbx_seq_one_letter_code
_entity_poly.pdbx_strand_id
1 'polypeptide(L)'
;VAGTSVEPRFFWTDLLGEPVERRYDAILMNPPFHRGRAAEPEIGAGMIRAAAKAMKPGGRLFMVANRQLPYEAVLAAAFSSHAEIARDGMFKVLSGRR
;
A
#
# COMPACT_ATOMS: atom_id res chain seq x y z
N VAL A 1 6.24 26.50 -15.05
CA VAL A 1 5.14 25.55 -15.37
C VAL A 1 4.10 25.73 -14.29
N ALA A 2 2.93 26.31 -14.61
CA ALA A 2 1.85 26.43 -13.65
C ALA A 2 1.40 25.01 -13.26
N GLY A 3 1.45 24.69 -11.97
CA GLY A 3 1.02 23.39 -11.47
C GLY A 3 -0.45 23.21 -11.80
N THR A 4 -0.77 22.20 -12.59
CA THR A 4 -2.15 21.77 -12.79
C THR A 4 -2.74 21.43 -11.43
N SER A 5 -3.70 22.23 -10.96
CA SER A 5 -4.47 21.88 -9.75
C SER A 5 -5.18 20.56 -10.04
N VAL A 6 -4.88 19.53 -9.26
CA VAL A 6 -5.60 18.27 -9.30
C VAL A 6 -6.64 18.34 -8.19
N GLU A 7 -7.92 18.37 -8.58
CA GLU A 7 -9.03 18.32 -7.61
C GLU A 7 -9.02 16.96 -6.89
N PRO A 8 -8.80 16.92 -5.56
CA PRO A 8 -8.82 15.68 -4.81
C PRO A 8 -10.24 15.14 -4.71
N ARG A 9 -10.37 13.81 -4.75
CA ARG A 9 -11.64 13.12 -4.49
C ARG A 9 -11.48 12.25 -3.25
N PHE A 10 -12.50 12.28 -2.41
CA PHE A 10 -12.56 11.52 -1.17
C PHE A 10 -13.60 10.43 -1.29
N PHE A 11 -13.23 9.22 -0.88
CA PHE A 11 -14.09 8.05 -0.92
C PHE A 11 -14.09 7.43 0.48
N TRP A 12 -15.27 7.17 1.03
CA TRP A 12 -15.43 6.35 2.22
C TRP A 12 -15.53 4.90 1.78
N THR A 13 -14.61 4.05 2.25
CA THR A 13 -14.53 2.64 1.82
C THR A 13 -13.84 1.82 2.89
N ASP A 14 -14.45 0.70 3.28
CA ASP A 14 -13.75 -0.36 4.00
C ASP A 14 -12.88 -1.14 3.01
N LEU A 15 -11.58 -0.83 2.97
CA LEU A 15 -10.64 -1.48 2.04
C LEU A 15 -10.49 -2.99 2.23
N LEU A 16 -10.90 -3.53 3.38
CA LEU A 16 -10.83 -4.96 3.65
C LEU A 16 -12.15 -5.69 3.36
N GLY A 17 -13.28 -4.98 3.47
CA GLY A 17 -14.62 -5.51 3.25
C GLY A 17 -15.23 -5.22 1.87
N GLU A 18 -14.80 -4.15 1.21
CA GLU A 18 -15.45 -3.62 0.01
C GLU A 18 -14.50 -3.60 -1.21
N PRO A 19 -15.01 -3.84 -2.43
CA PRO A 19 -14.21 -3.73 -3.64
C PRO A 19 -13.87 -2.26 -3.94
N VAL A 20 -12.61 -2.01 -4.34
CA VAL A 20 -12.21 -0.73 -4.90
C VAL A 20 -12.59 -0.70 -6.39
N GLU A 21 -13.59 0.09 -6.75
CA GLU A 21 -14.16 0.12 -8.11
C GLU A 21 -13.19 0.61 -9.19
N ARG A 22 -12.19 1.40 -8.80
CA ARG A 22 -11.27 2.07 -9.72
C ARG A 22 -9.91 1.38 -9.75
N ARG A 23 -9.27 1.44 -10.91
CA ARG A 23 -7.88 1.00 -11.09
C ARG A 23 -6.94 2.20 -11.19
N TYR A 24 -5.84 2.14 -10.47
CA TYR A 24 -4.87 3.23 -10.36
C TYR A 24 -3.52 2.84 -10.98
N ASP A 25 -2.81 3.84 -11.51
CA ASP A 25 -1.44 3.70 -12.03
C ASP A 25 -0.42 3.67 -10.88
N ALA A 26 -0.71 4.39 -9.80
CA ALA A 26 0.09 4.40 -8.57
C ALA A 26 -0.81 4.36 -7.34
N ILE A 27 -0.39 3.63 -6.31
CA ILE A 27 -1.03 3.62 -4.99
C ILE A 27 0.04 3.95 -3.94
N LEU A 28 -0.26 4.92 -3.07
CA LEU A 28 0.58 5.32 -1.95
C LEU A 28 -0.17 5.04 -0.65
N MET A 29 0.47 4.38 0.32
CA MET A 29 -0.18 4.08 1.60
C MET A 29 0.78 4.01 2.79
N ASN A 30 0.24 4.30 3.97
CA ASN A 30 0.85 4.07 5.27
C ASN A 30 -0.16 3.27 6.13
N PRO A 31 -0.20 1.94 6.00
CA PRO A 31 -1.23 1.14 6.66
C PRO A 31 -1.12 1.22 8.19
N PRO A 32 -2.26 1.22 8.92
CA PRO A 32 -2.23 1.09 10.36
C PRO A 32 -1.64 -0.29 10.74
N PHE A 33 -0.91 -0.34 11.85
CA PHE A 33 -0.20 -1.54 12.29
C PHE A 33 -0.56 -1.96 13.73
N HIS A 34 -1.46 -1.23 14.40
CA HIS A 34 -1.92 -1.52 15.75
C HIS A 34 -3.43 -1.40 15.88
N ARG A 35 -4.03 -2.27 16.69
CA ARG A 35 -5.34 -2.05 17.31
C ARG A 35 -5.15 -2.05 18.82
N GLY A 36 -5.22 -0.87 19.42
CA GLY A 36 -4.80 -0.69 20.82
C GLY A 36 -3.28 -0.84 20.97
N ARG A 37 -2.81 -1.78 21.80
CA ARG A 37 -1.37 -2.01 22.06
C ARG A 37 -0.76 -3.17 21.27
N ALA A 38 -1.57 -4.03 20.67
CA ALA A 38 -1.09 -5.19 19.91
C ALA A 38 -0.77 -4.79 18.46
N ALA A 39 0.31 -5.31 17.89
CA ALA A 39 0.56 -5.21 16.47
C ALA A 39 -0.40 -6.12 15.70
N GLU A 40 -1.04 -5.59 14.65
CA GLU A 40 -1.91 -6.36 13.74
C GLU A 40 -1.38 -6.23 12.30
N PRO A 41 -0.33 -6.97 11.93
CA PRO A 41 0.18 -6.97 10.57
C PRO A 41 -0.88 -7.33 9.52
N GLU A 42 -1.89 -8.11 9.89
CA GLU A 42 -2.95 -8.58 8.98
C GLU A 42 -3.77 -7.45 8.34
N ILE A 43 -3.98 -6.32 9.03
CA ILE A 43 -4.66 -5.17 8.43
C ILE A 43 -3.83 -4.63 7.26
N GLY A 44 -2.53 -4.41 7.48
CA GLY A 44 -1.62 -3.99 6.42
C GLY A 44 -1.51 -5.02 5.29
N ALA A 45 -1.47 -6.32 5.61
CA ALA A 45 -1.47 -7.38 4.61
C ALA A 45 -2.75 -7.37 3.76
N GLY A 46 -3.91 -7.13 4.38
CA GLY A 46 -5.17 -6.94 3.70
C GLY A 46 -5.15 -5.73 2.75
N MET A 47 -4.63 -4.60 3.21
CA MET A 47 -4.49 -3.40 2.38
C MET A 47 -3.53 -3.59 1.21
N ILE A 48 -2.44 -4.35 1.37
CA ILE A 48 -1.54 -4.73 0.26
C ILE A 48 -2.30 -5.51 -0.81
N ARG A 49 -3.11 -6.50 -0.41
CA ARG A 49 -3.94 -7.29 -1.33
C ARG A 49 -4.99 -6.42 -2.04
N ALA A 50 -5.63 -5.49 -1.32
CA ALA A 50 -6.58 -4.55 -1.90
C ALA A 50 -5.90 -3.63 -2.93
N ALA A 51 -4.74 -3.07 -2.59
CA ALA A 51 -3.95 -2.22 -3.50
C ALA A 51 -3.56 -2.96 -4.78
N ALA A 52 -3.10 -4.21 -4.66
CA ALA A 52 -2.76 -5.02 -5.83
C ALA A 52 -3.99 -5.18 -6.75
N LYS A 53 -5.16 -5.54 -6.21
CA LYS A 53 -6.41 -5.67 -6.99
C LYS A 53 -6.85 -4.37 -7.67
N ALA A 54 -6.67 -3.24 -6.98
CA ALA A 54 -7.01 -1.89 -7.42
C ALA A 54 -5.98 -1.27 -8.38
N MET A 55 -5.00 -2.01 -8.86
CA MET A 55 -3.95 -1.50 -9.73
C MET A 55 -4.19 -1.87 -11.21
N LYS A 56 -3.77 -0.99 -12.12
CA LYS A 56 -3.66 -1.31 -13.55
C LYS A 56 -2.41 -2.18 -13.80
N PRO A 57 -2.35 -2.97 -14.88
CA PRO A 57 -1.12 -3.67 -15.28
C PRO A 57 0.07 -2.70 -15.38
N GLY A 58 1.21 -3.06 -14.81
CA GLY A 58 2.41 -2.21 -14.80
C GLY A 58 2.40 -1.05 -13.81
N GLY A 59 1.30 -0.85 -13.07
CA GLY A 59 1.21 0.14 -12.01
C GLY A 59 2.13 -0.17 -10.82
N ARG A 60 2.29 0.80 -9.90
CA ARG A 60 3.23 0.69 -8.79
C ARG A 60 2.62 1.05 -7.43
N LEU A 61 2.88 0.19 -6.45
CA LEU A 61 2.65 0.45 -5.03
C LEU A 61 3.87 1.13 -4.42
N PHE A 62 3.62 2.10 -3.53
CA PHE A 62 4.58 2.63 -2.57
C PHE A 62 3.96 2.58 -1.17
N MET A 63 4.64 1.93 -0.25
CA MET A 63 4.16 1.71 1.10
C MET A 63 5.25 2.04 2.11
N VAL A 64 4.97 2.93 3.04
CA VAL A 64 5.79 3.07 4.24
C VAL A 64 5.25 2.15 5.34
N ALA A 65 6.14 1.54 6.10
CA ALA A 65 5.80 0.68 7.23
C ALA A 65 6.90 0.69 8.28
N ASN A 66 6.56 0.35 9.52
CA ASN A 66 7.57 0.11 10.55
C ASN A 66 8.48 -1.05 10.14
N ARG A 67 9.78 -0.90 10.42
CA ARG A 67 10.82 -1.81 9.95
C ARG A 67 10.59 -3.28 10.34
N GLN A 68 10.07 -3.53 11.55
CA GLN A 68 9.82 -4.88 12.05
C GLN A 68 8.65 -5.62 11.37
N LEU A 69 7.80 -4.94 10.60
CA LEU A 69 6.62 -5.56 10.02
C LEU A 69 6.99 -6.43 8.80
N PRO A 70 6.59 -7.72 8.76
CA PRO A 70 7.06 -8.69 7.77
C PRO A 70 6.22 -8.68 6.48
N TYR A 71 6.09 -7.54 5.81
CA TYR A 71 5.22 -7.39 4.64
C TYR A 71 5.77 -7.97 3.32
N GLU A 72 7.05 -8.32 3.29
CA GLU A 72 7.75 -8.83 2.11
C GLU A 72 7.08 -10.07 1.53
N ALA A 73 6.64 -11.01 2.38
CA ALA A 73 5.97 -12.23 1.93
C ALA A 73 4.63 -11.94 1.22
N VAL A 74 3.86 -10.97 1.73
CA VAL A 74 2.58 -10.57 1.13
C VAL A 74 2.81 -9.82 -0.18
N LEU A 75 3.86 -9.00 -0.25
CA LEU A 75 4.24 -8.31 -1.48
C LEU A 75 4.68 -9.30 -2.56
N ALA A 76 5.51 -10.29 -2.22
CA ALA A 76 5.94 -11.34 -3.13
C ALA A 76 4.78 -12.16 -3.69
N ALA A 77 3.74 -12.40 -2.89
CA ALA A 77 2.54 -13.11 -3.33
C ALA A 77 1.59 -12.25 -4.19
N ALA A 78 1.56 -10.93 -3.98
CA ALA A 78 0.56 -10.05 -4.59
C ALA A 78 1.04 -9.28 -5.83
N PHE A 79 2.36 -9.14 -6.02
CA PHE A 79 2.98 -8.34 -7.07
C PHE A 79 3.99 -9.15 -7.88
N SER A 80 4.21 -8.74 -9.14
CA SER A 80 5.19 -9.39 -10.03
C SER A 80 6.64 -9.17 -9.59
N SER A 81 6.91 -8.05 -8.92
CA SER A 81 8.18 -7.79 -8.25
C SER A 81 7.98 -6.82 -7.07
N HIS A 82 8.87 -6.88 -6.09
CA HIS A 82 8.88 -5.98 -4.95
C HIS A 82 10.31 -5.58 -4.56
N ALA A 83 10.45 -4.46 -3.87
CA ALA A 83 11.75 -3.98 -3.36
C ALA A 83 11.56 -3.06 -2.14
N GLU A 84 12.53 -3.08 -1.22
CA GLU A 84 12.75 -1.98 -0.28
C GLU A 84 13.53 -0.88 -1.01
N ILE A 85 12.97 0.32 -1.10
CA ILE A 85 13.53 1.44 -1.88
C ILE A 85 14.12 2.55 -1.00
N ALA A 86 13.78 2.56 0.29
CA ALA A 86 14.35 3.46 1.28
C ALA A 86 14.16 2.86 2.68
N ARG A 87 15.02 3.26 3.62
CA ARG A 87 14.91 2.87 5.03
C ARG A 87 15.55 3.88 5.95
N ASP A 88 15.06 3.94 7.18
CA ASP A 88 15.71 4.64 8.28
C ASP A 88 15.73 3.77 9.56
N GLY A 89 15.92 4.39 10.72
CA GLY A 89 15.95 3.70 12.02
C GLY A 89 14.63 3.03 12.40
N MET A 90 13.49 3.55 11.93
CA MET A 90 12.14 3.18 12.38
C MET A 90 11.28 2.61 11.25
N PHE A 91 11.47 3.09 10.02
CA PHE A 91 10.61 2.83 8.88
C PHE A 91 11.39 2.25 7.70
N LYS A 92 10.65 1.57 6.83
CA LYS A 92 11.08 1.16 5.50
C LYS A 92 10.02 1.56 4.48
N VAL A 93 10.45 1.90 3.28
CA VAL A 93 9.59 2.13 2.13
C VAL A 93 9.71 0.93 1.21
N LEU A 94 8.60 0.23 1.04
CA LEU A 94 8.44 -0.91 0.16
C LEU A 94 7.75 -0.48 -1.13
N SER A 95 8.12 -1.10 -2.24
CA SER A 95 7.45 -0.95 -3.53
C SER A 95 7.03 -2.30 -4.09
N GLY A 96 5.96 -2.30 -4.89
CA GLY A 96 5.47 -3.48 -5.61
C GLY A 96 5.03 -3.10 -7.02
N ARG A 97 5.36 -3.91 -8.03
CA ARG A 97 4.93 -3.70 -9.42
C ARG A 97 3.84 -4.69 -9.81
N ARG A 98 2.70 -4.18 -10.27
CA ARG A 98 1.56 -5.02 -10.71
C ARG A 98 1.85 -5.75 -12.00
#